data_AF-A0A7Y6UZ92-F1
#
_entry.id   AF-A0A7Y6UZ92-F1
#
_cell.length_a   1.000
_cell.length_b   1.000
_cell.length_c   1.000
_cell.angle_alpha   90.00
_cell.angle_beta   90.00
_cell.angle_gamma   90.00
#
_symmetry.space_group_name_H-M   'P 1'
#
loop_
_entity.id
_entity.type
_entity.pdbx_description
1 polymer ?
#
loop_
_entity_poly.entity_id
_entity_poly.type
_entity_poly.pdbx_seq_one_letter_code
_entity_poly.pdbx_strand_id
1 'polypeptide(L)'
;MYEIYNKHISRDFSDDYWSDIGIGEAALIFSKFDNGDWGLLKQELDDKDLIWLRRCAETLSEVESLSATEIVVELISHPDDEVAMAAVDSLNAMLSMGVVVELDNKLMKRLGEIKLNSEKIGKLVIENMEKRFFGG
;
A
#
# COMPACT_ATOMS: atom_id res chain seq x y z
N MET A 1 9.82 -12.00 11.69
CA MET A 1 8.41 -11.61 11.86
C MET A 1 7.56 -11.78 10.60
N TYR A 2 8.15 -11.81 9.41
CA TYR A 2 7.45 -11.94 8.13
C TYR A 2 6.44 -13.08 8.10
N GLU A 3 6.81 -14.30 8.51
CA GLU A 3 5.89 -15.46 8.49
C GLU A 3 4.63 -15.26 9.34
N ILE A 4 4.74 -14.52 10.45
CA ILE A 4 3.60 -14.21 11.32
C ILE A 4 2.68 -13.23 10.62
N TYR A 5 3.23 -12.20 9.99
CA TYR A 5 2.49 -11.24 9.17
C TYR A 5 1.80 -11.92 7.99
N ASN A 6 2.55 -12.69 7.20
CA ASN A 6 2.04 -13.42 6.03
C ASN A 6 0.88 -14.34 6.43
N LYS A 7 1.04 -15.11 7.51
CA LYS A 7 -0.03 -15.96 8.05
C LYS A 7 -1.23 -15.15 8.54
N HIS A 8 -1.04 -13.95 9.07
CA HIS A 8 -2.13 -13.10 9.54
C HIS A 8 -2.99 -12.61 8.37
N ILE A 9 -2.38 -11.95 7.38
CA ILE A 9 -3.13 -11.33 6.29
C ILE A 9 -3.69 -12.33 5.27
N SER A 10 -3.16 -13.56 5.24
CA SER A 10 -3.65 -14.68 4.42
C SER A 10 -4.89 -15.38 5.02
N ARG A 11 -5.36 -14.99 6.20
CA ARG A 11 -6.55 -15.62 6.81
C ARG A 11 -7.82 -15.22 6.07
N ASP A 12 -8.80 -16.12 6.11
CA ASP A 12 -10.14 -15.80 5.63
C ASP A 12 -10.86 -14.95 6.69
N PHE A 13 -10.79 -13.63 6.50
CA PHE A 13 -11.51 -12.64 7.29
C PHE A 13 -12.71 -12.13 6.48
N SER A 14 -13.81 -11.80 7.17
CA SER A 14 -14.80 -10.91 6.57
C SER A 14 -14.18 -9.53 6.33
N ASP A 15 -14.67 -8.83 5.31
CA ASP A 15 -14.18 -7.49 4.97
C ASP A 15 -14.36 -6.49 6.13
N ASP A 16 -15.46 -6.62 6.89
CA ASP A 16 -15.72 -5.82 8.09
C ASP A 16 -14.66 -6.07 9.17
N TYR A 17 -14.34 -7.34 9.46
CA TYR A 17 -13.32 -7.67 10.47
C TYR A 17 -11.94 -7.20 10.02
N TRP A 18 -11.62 -7.39 8.73
CA TRP A 18 -10.35 -6.97 8.16
C TRP A 18 -10.12 -5.47 8.35
N SER A 19 -11.12 -4.65 8.00
CA SER A 19 -11.05 -3.19 8.09
C SER A 19 -10.99 -2.69 9.53
N ASP A 20 -11.79 -3.29 10.43
CA ASP A 20 -11.92 -2.81 11.82
C ASP A 20 -10.78 -3.28 12.74
N ILE A 21 -10.24 -4.49 12.51
CA ILE A 21 -9.31 -5.16 13.43
C ILE A 21 -8.06 -5.66 12.69
N GLY A 22 -8.25 -6.31 11.55
CA GLY A 22 -7.17 -6.99 10.82
C GLY A 22 -6.00 -6.08 10.47
N ILE A 23 -6.29 -4.86 10.00
CA ILE A 23 -5.29 -3.85 9.65
C ILE A 23 -4.46 -3.43 10.88
N GLY A 24 -5.13 -3.09 11.99
CA GLY A 24 -4.46 -2.66 13.22
C GLY A 24 -3.57 -3.75 13.82
N GLU A 25 -4.02 -5.01 13.81
CA GLU A 25 -3.20 -6.13 14.27
C GLU A 25 -1.96 -6.35 13.40
N ALA A 26 -2.09 -6.16 12.08
CA ALA A 26 -0.97 -6.25 11.16
C ALA A 26 0.06 -5.14 11.40
N ALA A 27 -0.40 -3.92 11.66
CA ALA A 27 0.46 -2.78 11.98
C ALA A 27 1.35 -3.03 13.20
N LEU A 28 0.82 -3.70 14.24
CA LEU A 28 1.58 -4.09 15.42
C LEU A 28 2.73 -5.05 15.10
N ILE A 29 2.58 -5.89 14.06
CA ILE A 29 3.63 -6.82 13.63
C ILE A 29 4.82 -6.06 13.02
N PHE A 30 4.56 -4.99 12.25
CA PHE A 30 5.62 -4.20 11.62
C PHE A 30 6.55 -3.51 12.62
N SER A 31 6.07 -3.19 13.83
CA SER A 31 6.93 -2.65 14.90
C SER A 31 8.10 -3.56 15.30
N LYS A 32 8.06 -4.84 14.88
CA LYS A 32 9.08 -5.86 15.14
C LYS A 32 9.76 -6.37 13.87
N PHE A 33 9.45 -5.80 12.69
CA PHE A 33 10.13 -6.17 11.45
C PHE A 33 11.59 -5.70 11.49
N ASP A 34 12.48 -6.59 11.11
CA ASP A 34 13.86 -6.24 10.77
C ASP A 34 14.05 -6.10 9.25
N ASN A 35 15.26 -5.77 8.82
CA ASN A 35 15.59 -5.63 7.40
C ASN A 35 15.41 -6.93 6.60
N GLY A 36 15.58 -8.09 7.25
CA GLY A 36 15.36 -9.39 6.62
C GLY A 36 13.86 -9.64 6.38
N ASP A 37 13.02 -9.29 7.35
CA ASP A 37 11.57 -9.37 7.22
C ASP A 37 11.03 -8.46 6.11
N TRP A 38 11.54 -7.22 6.02
CA TRP A 38 11.21 -6.31 4.91
C TRP A 38 11.66 -6.86 3.56
N GLY A 39 12.86 -7.46 3.50
CA GLY A 39 13.39 -8.08 2.29
C GLY A 39 12.54 -9.25 1.81
N LEU A 40 12.10 -10.13 2.72
CA LEU A 40 11.19 -11.23 2.41
C LEU A 40 9.83 -10.73 1.93
N LEU A 41 9.28 -9.70 2.60
CA LEU A 41 8.01 -9.11 2.19
C LEU A 41 8.05 -8.59 0.75
N LYS A 42 9.12 -7.89 0.39
CA LYS A 42 9.32 -7.34 -0.96
C LYS A 42 9.49 -8.44 -2.02
N GLN A 43 10.26 -9.49 -1.70
CA GLN A 43 10.49 -10.60 -2.63
C GLN A 43 9.23 -11.38 -2.99
N GLU A 44 8.28 -11.46 -2.07
CA GLU A 44 7.10 -12.31 -2.23
C GLU A 44 5.95 -11.60 -2.94
N LEU A 45 6.04 -10.29 -3.22
CA LEU A 45 4.95 -9.53 -3.85
C LEU A 45 4.50 -10.13 -5.19
N ASP A 46 5.43 -10.64 -5.99
CA ASP A 46 5.14 -11.20 -7.31
C ASP A 46 4.37 -12.54 -7.26
N ASP A 47 4.45 -13.26 -6.14
CA ASP A 47 3.92 -14.62 -5.99
C ASP A 47 2.59 -14.67 -5.22
N LYS A 48 2.09 -13.53 -4.73
CA LYS A 48 0.87 -13.46 -3.91
C LYS A 48 -0.37 -13.15 -4.74
N ASP A 49 -1.52 -13.61 -4.24
CA ASP A 49 -2.80 -13.33 -4.87
C ASP A 49 -3.25 -11.86 -4.66
N LEU A 50 -4.25 -11.46 -5.44
CA LEU A 50 -4.77 -10.08 -5.44
C LEU A 50 -5.40 -9.67 -4.10
N ILE A 51 -5.97 -10.60 -3.33
CA ILE A 51 -6.54 -10.29 -2.01
C ILE A 51 -5.40 -9.98 -1.05
N TRP A 52 -4.39 -10.84 -1.02
CA TRP A 52 -3.21 -10.66 -0.19
C TRP A 52 -2.49 -9.35 -0.51
N LEU A 53 -2.34 -9.00 -1.79
CA LEU A 53 -1.65 -7.77 -2.21
C LEU A 53 -2.41 -6.50 -1.80
N ARG A 54 -3.73 -6.48 -1.94
CA ARG A 54 -4.57 -5.38 -1.44
C ARG A 54 -4.44 -5.22 0.06
N ARG A 55 -4.57 -6.33 0.79
CA ARG A 55 -4.40 -6.33 2.25
C ARG A 55 -3.01 -5.88 2.66
N CYS A 56 -1.98 -6.29 1.92
CA CYS A 56 -0.63 -5.83 2.16
C CYS A 56 -0.52 -4.31 2.06
N ALA A 57 -1.02 -3.72 0.96
CA ALA A 57 -1.07 -2.27 0.80
C ALA A 57 -1.77 -1.58 1.97
N GLU A 58 -3.00 -1.98 2.29
CA GLU A 58 -3.84 -1.36 3.33
C GLU A 58 -3.15 -1.33 4.70
N THR A 59 -2.41 -2.39 5.05
CA THR A 59 -1.68 -2.47 6.33
C THR A 59 -0.47 -1.54 6.44
N LEU A 60 0.05 -1.04 5.32
CA LEU A 60 1.25 -0.21 5.31
C LEU A 60 0.96 1.27 5.49
N SER A 61 -0.30 1.70 5.36
CA SER A 61 -0.75 3.11 5.38
C SER A 61 -0.22 3.96 6.55
N GLU A 62 -0.04 3.37 7.73
CA GLU A 62 0.43 4.04 8.96
C GLU A 62 1.86 3.63 9.38
N VAL A 63 2.62 2.98 8.50
CA VAL A 63 3.96 2.47 8.83
C VAL A 63 5.03 3.48 8.44
N GLU A 64 5.68 4.09 9.43
CA GLU A 64 6.82 5.01 9.25
C GLU A 64 8.13 4.24 8.96
N SER A 65 8.22 3.61 7.78
CA SER A 65 9.42 2.89 7.33
C SER A 65 9.68 3.15 5.85
N LEU A 66 10.94 3.44 5.49
CA LEU A 66 11.34 3.58 4.09
C LEU A 66 11.00 2.31 3.29
N SER A 67 11.22 1.13 3.88
CA SER A 67 10.87 -0.15 3.25
C SER A 67 9.36 -0.28 2.99
N ALA A 68 8.53 0.21 3.91
CA ALA A 68 7.08 0.21 3.73
C ALA A 68 6.68 1.14 2.56
N THR A 69 7.27 2.33 2.50
CA THR A 69 7.05 3.27 1.40
C THR A 69 7.49 2.70 0.05
N GLU A 70 8.66 2.05 -0.02
CA GLU A 70 9.14 1.39 -1.24
C GLU A 70 8.16 0.30 -1.72
N ILE A 71 7.67 -0.53 -0.80
CA ILE A 71 6.70 -1.58 -1.12
C ILE A 71 5.39 -0.98 -1.61
N VAL A 72 4.88 0.08 -0.98
CA VAL A 72 3.68 0.77 -1.44
C VAL A 72 3.86 1.32 -2.86
N VAL A 73 5.00 1.97 -3.15
CA VAL A 73 5.32 2.47 -4.50
C VAL A 73 5.37 1.34 -5.53
N GLU A 74 5.94 0.19 -5.15
CA GLU A 74 5.97 -1.01 -5.98
C GLU A 74 4.57 -1.54 -6.26
N LEU A 75 3.69 -1.60 -5.25
CA LEU A 75 2.30 -2.04 -5.39
C LEU A 75 1.45 -1.10 -6.25
N ILE A 76 1.72 0.21 -6.28
CA ILE A 76 1.06 1.14 -7.23
C ILE A 76 1.39 0.73 -8.68
N SER A 77 2.58 0.19 -8.92
CA SER A 77 3.00 -0.28 -10.25
C SER A 77 2.37 -1.61 -10.66
N HIS A 78 1.63 -2.28 -9.77
CA HIS A 78 0.96 -3.54 -10.06
C HIS A 78 -0.12 -3.34 -11.13
N PRO A 79 -0.29 -4.28 -12.10
CA PRO A 79 -1.24 -4.13 -13.21
C PRO A 79 -2.71 -4.21 -12.81
N ASP A 80 -3.01 -4.83 -11.67
CA ASP A 80 -4.37 -4.84 -11.11
C ASP A 80 -4.70 -3.48 -10.48
N ASP A 81 -5.79 -2.87 -10.93
CA ASP A 81 -6.18 -1.52 -10.51
C ASP A 81 -6.70 -1.49 -9.06
N GLU A 82 -7.24 -2.58 -8.51
CA GLU A 82 -7.70 -2.62 -7.12
C GLU A 82 -6.50 -2.69 -6.15
N VAL A 83 -5.48 -3.50 -6.46
CA VAL A 83 -4.20 -3.51 -5.73
C VAL A 83 -3.56 -2.13 -5.78
N ALA A 84 -3.48 -1.54 -6.98
CA ALA A 84 -2.83 -0.26 -7.16
C ALA A 84 -3.59 0.88 -6.44
N MET A 85 -4.92 0.85 -6.42
CA MET A 85 -5.73 1.82 -5.70
C MET A 85 -5.55 1.70 -4.18
N ALA A 86 -5.56 0.49 -3.62
CA ALA A 86 -5.27 0.29 -2.19
C ALA A 86 -3.88 0.85 -1.80
N ALA A 87 -2.89 0.69 -2.68
CA ALA A 87 -1.56 1.25 -2.51
C ALA A 87 -1.53 2.78 -2.62
N VAL A 88 -2.29 3.38 -3.55
CA VAL A 88 -2.44 4.84 -3.65
C VAL A 88 -3.10 5.43 -2.41
N ASP A 89 -4.14 4.80 -1.87
CA ASP A 89 -4.78 5.22 -0.62
C ASP A 89 -3.76 5.22 0.53
N SER A 90 -2.97 4.16 0.62
CA SER A 90 -1.91 4.01 1.64
C SER A 90 -0.81 5.05 1.48
N LEU A 91 -0.36 5.32 0.25
CA LEU A 91 0.61 6.38 -0.02
C LEU A 91 0.04 7.76 0.36
N ASN A 92 -1.23 8.04 0.06
CA ASN A 92 -1.86 9.30 0.43
C ASN A 92 -1.92 9.50 1.97
N ALA A 93 -2.15 8.41 2.72
CA ALA A 93 -2.05 8.42 4.19
C ALA A 93 -0.61 8.72 4.65
N MET A 94 0.39 8.03 4.09
CA MET A 94 1.81 8.26 4.37
C MET A 94 2.25 9.71 4.09
N LEU A 95 1.86 10.28 2.93
CA LEU A 95 2.13 11.69 2.60
C LEU A 95 1.47 12.64 3.59
N SER A 96 0.28 12.30 4.10
CA SER A 96 -0.41 13.09 5.12
C SER A 96 0.32 13.09 6.47
N MET A 97 1.12 12.06 6.74
CA MET A 97 2.03 11.99 7.90
C MET A 97 3.40 12.66 7.63
N GLY A 98 3.65 13.15 6.43
CA GLY A 98 4.89 13.85 6.06
C GLY A 98 5.97 12.96 5.43
N VAL A 99 5.65 11.73 5.04
CA VAL A 99 6.55 10.90 4.21
C VAL A 99 6.78 11.64 2.88
N VAL A 100 8.04 11.69 2.45
CA VAL A 100 8.43 12.30 1.17
C VAL A 100 8.75 11.19 0.18
N VAL A 101 8.11 11.23 -0.99
CA VAL A 101 8.31 10.26 -2.06
C VAL A 101 8.65 10.99 -3.35
N GLU A 102 9.64 10.49 -4.07
CA GLU A 102 9.94 10.97 -5.42
C GLU A 102 9.01 10.29 -6.43
N LEU A 103 8.25 11.10 -7.16
CA LEU A 103 7.43 10.60 -8.27
C LEU A 103 8.26 10.54 -9.55
N ASP A 104 8.68 9.33 -9.94
CA ASP A 104 9.29 9.14 -11.25
C ASP A 104 8.23 9.12 -12.38
N ASN A 105 8.71 9.18 -13.63
CA ASN A 105 7.84 9.19 -14.81
C ASN A 105 6.98 7.92 -14.94
N LYS A 106 7.45 6.77 -14.44
CA LYS A 106 6.73 5.50 -14.52
C LYS A 106 5.56 5.51 -13.56
N LEU A 107 5.80 5.93 -12.32
CA LEU A 107 4.79 6.05 -11.29
C LEU A 107 3.73 7.10 -11.68
N MET A 108 4.14 8.27 -12.15
CA MET A 108 3.20 9.29 -12.65
C MET A 108 2.32 8.77 -13.79
N LYS A 109 2.91 8.04 -14.74
CA LYS A 109 2.15 7.43 -15.83
C LYS A 109 1.12 6.43 -15.30
N ARG A 110 1.52 5.55 -14.38
CA ARG A 110 0.65 4.54 -13.80
C ARG A 110 -0.50 5.18 -13.01
N LEU A 111 -0.22 6.22 -12.22
CA LEU A 111 -1.25 7.00 -11.52
C LEU A 111 -2.27 7.61 -12.50
N GLY A 112 -1.81 8.12 -13.64
CA GLY A 112 -2.70 8.60 -14.70
C GLY A 112 -3.59 7.51 -15.28
N GLU A 113 -3.07 6.30 -15.50
CA GLU A 113 -3.83 5.14 -15.98
C GLU A 113 -4.92 4.73 -14.97
N ILE A 114 -4.55 4.56 -13.69
CA ILE A 114 -5.49 4.21 -12.62
C ILE A 114 -6.58 5.28 -12.51
N LYS A 115 -6.21 6.57 -12.56
CA LYS A 115 -7.14 7.69 -12.50
C LYS A 115 -8.15 7.67 -13.64
N LEU A 116 -7.76 7.29 -14.86
CA LEU A 116 -8.68 7.18 -15.99
C LEU A 116 -9.70 6.06 -15.79
N ASN A 117 -9.26 4.92 -15.25
CA ASN A 117 -10.08 3.74 -15.01
C ASN A 117 -10.96 3.85 -13.75
N SER A 118 -10.60 4.75 -12.83
CA SER A 118 -11.30 4.94 -11.57
C SER A 118 -12.64 5.63 -11.72
N GLU A 119 -13.58 5.23 -10.88
CA GLU A 119 -14.80 5.99 -10.61
C GLU A 119 -14.49 7.29 -9.86
N LYS A 120 -15.54 8.06 -9.54
CA LYS A 120 -15.42 9.38 -8.93
C LYS A 120 -14.60 9.38 -7.63
N ILE A 121 -14.76 8.37 -6.78
CA ILE A 121 -14.05 8.29 -5.50
C ILE A 121 -12.55 8.06 -5.73
N GLY A 122 -12.16 7.06 -6.52
CA GLY A 122 -10.75 6.80 -6.83
C GLY A 122 -10.05 7.99 -7.49
N LYS A 123 -10.74 8.71 -8.39
CA LYS A 123 -10.24 9.96 -8.98
C LYS A 123 -9.93 11.02 -7.92
N LEU A 124 -10.81 11.21 -6.95
CA LEU A 124 -10.61 12.18 -5.86
C LEU A 124 -9.43 11.82 -4.97
N VAL A 125 -9.21 10.52 -4.70
CA VAL A 125 -8.04 10.07 -3.93
C VAL A 125 -6.76 10.45 -4.66
N ILE A 126 -6.65 10.12 -5.95
CA ILE A 126 -5.45 10.40 -6.75
C ILE A 126 -5.22 11.90 -6.85
N GLU A 127 -6.27 12.70 -7.09
CA GLU A 127 -6.14 14.16 -7.14
C GLU A 127 -5.69 14.78 -5.81
N ASN A 128 -6.16 14.23 -4.68
CA ASN A 128 -5.72 14.67 -3.36
C ASN A 128 -4.23 14.38 -3.16
N MET A 129 -3.80 13.18 -3.55
CA MET A 129 -2.41 12.78 -3.52
C MET A 129 -1.52 13.66 -4.42
N GLU A 130 -1.92 13.90 -5.68
CA GLU A 130 -1.22 14.79 -6.63
C GLU A 130 -1.02 16.20 -6.07
N LYS A 131 -2.05 16.79 -5.44
CA LYS A 131 -1.95 18.12 -4.82
C LYS A 131 -0.86 18.20 -3.74
N ARG A 132 -0.57 17.11 -3.05
CA ARG A 132 0.49 17.07 -2.02
C ARG A 132 1.89 17.06 -2.64
N PHE A 133 2.04 16.51 -3.84
CA PHE A 133 3.31 16.51 -4.57
C PHE A 133 3.58 17.85 -5.27
N PHE A 134 2.55 18.50 -5.81
CA PHE A 134 2.71 19.71 -6.63
C PHE A 134 2.30 21.02 -5.92
N GLY A 135 1.72 20.95 -4.73
CA GLY A 135 1.19 22.08 -3.97
C GLY A 135 2.13 22.67 -2.91
N GLY A 136 3.43 22.35 -2.98
CA GLY A 136 4.49 22.93 -2.14
C GLY A 136 5.11 24.17 -2.77
#